data_AF-A0A6C0CY78-F1
#
_entry.id   AF-A0A6C0CY78-F1
#
_cell.length_a   1.000
_cell.length_b   1.000
_cell.length_c   1.000
_cell.angle_alpha   90.00
_cell.angle_beta   90.00
_cell.angle_gamma   90.00
#
_symmetry.space_group_name_H-M   'P 1'
#
loop_
_entity.id
_entity.type
_entity.pdbx_description
1 polymer ?
#
loop_
_entity_poly.entity_id
_entity_poly.type
_entity_poly.pdbx_seq_one_letter_code
_entity_poly.pdbx_strand_id
1 'polypeptide(L)'
;MDKLNSIKKSLTMNYKSWLLLITALVVISSSINGIDGLGNGFATFGVLFVASHLLHYWAHFKNAYPQNIVHLYHHEHNNFFSHFIQIVVEFVALMSFMWMKYNIAAMSFLNEWVIIFFYLFYTTIHNINYSIFHVNRVHEMHHKLRIKNMGPDICDILFNTKYDVENSIENTDHYIPNIVVCLILTMMLKSFWERRENKEPYEAGMKYLFGGSVGLLIVTTFYLVHEGKIKNEEHPEPDAADEKEPEEAPVEEPEEESVLPSEIP
;
A
#
# COMPACT_ATOMS: atom_id res chain seq x y z
N MET A 1 3.17 -24.66 9.10
CA MET A 1 4.01 -23.99 10.13
C MET A 1 3.13 -23.19 11.12
N ASP A 2 3.51 -23.06 12.41
CA ASP A 2 2.80 -22.19 13.37
C ASP A 2 2.87 -20.70 12.94
N LYS A 3 1.75 -19.96 12.98
CA LYS A 3 1.67 -18.52 12.65
C LYS A 3 2.77 -17.72 13.35
N LEU A 4 3.03 -18.03 14.61
CA LEU A 4 4.05 -17.34 15.40
C LEU A 4 5.45 -17.54 14.81
N ASN A 5 5.76 -18.74 14.32
CA ASN A 5 7.04 -19.03 13.68
C ASN A 5 7.20 -18.27 12.37
N SER A 6 6.13 -18.16 11.57
CA SER A 6 6.14 -17.38 10.33
C SER A 6 6.32 -15.89 10.58
N ILE A 7 5.64 -15.33 11.58
CA ILE A 7 5.84 -13.93 11.99
C ILE A 7 7.28 -13.71 12.48
N LYS A 8 7.81 -14.61 13.31
CA LYS A 8 9.20 -14.53 13.77
C LYS A 8 10.18 -14.60 12.60
N LYS A 9 9.93 -15.47 11.62
CA LYS A 9 10.73 -15.57 10.39
C LYS A 9 10.68 -14.27 9.60
N SER A 10 9.50 -13.69 9.37
CA SER A 10 9.33 -12.39 8.69
C SER A 10 10.07 -11.27 9.43
N LEU A 11 9.91 -11.15 10.76
CA LEU A 11 10.62 -10.16 11.58
C LEU A 11 12.15 -10.33 11.52
N THR A 12 12.64 -11.57 11.58
CA THR A 12 14.08 -11.86 11.55
C THR A 12 14.68 -11.58 10.18
N MET A 13 13.98 -11.95 9.10
CA MET A 13 14.42 -11.67 7.73
C MET A 13 14.46 -10.17 7.46
N ASN A 14 13.47 -9.43 7.98
CA ASN A 14 13.23 -8.03 7.68
C ASN A 14 13.70 -7.06 8.77
N TYR A 15 14.58 -7.49 9.68
CA TYR A 15 14.93 -6.68 10.86
C TYR A 15 15.53 -5.30 10.50
N LYS A 16 16.20 -5.17 9.35
CA LYS A 16 16.79 -3.91 8.89
C LYS A 16 15.74 -2.86 8.54
N SER A 17 14.74 -3.24 7.73
CA SER A 17 13.64 -2.36 7.35
C SER A 17 12.80 -2.00 8.57
N TRP A 18 12.55 -2.95 9.48
CA TRP A 18 11.88 -2.70 10.76
C TRP A 18 12.64 -1.72 11.66
N LEU A 19 13.96 -1.91 11.83
CA LEU A 19 14.78 -1.00 12.64
C LEU A 19 14.77 0.42 12.06
N LEU A 20 14.82 0.53 10.73
CA LEU A 20 14.77 1.83 10.05
C LEU A 20 13.39 2.49 10.16
N LEU A 21 12.29 1.73 10.03
CA LEU A 21 10.93 2.22 10.27
C LEU A 21 10.77 2.74 11.71
N ILE A 22 11.23 1.96 12.70
CA ILE A 22 11.21 2.38 14.11
C ILE A 22 12.00 3.68 14.29
N THR A 23 13.19 3.78 13.68
CA THR A 23 14.01 4.99 13.73
C THR A 23 13.28 6.18 13.10
N ALA A 24 12.66 5.99 11.93
CA ALA A 24 11.86 7.03 11.26
C ALA A 24 10.71 7.51 12.15
N LEU A 25 9.98 6.59 12.80
CA LEU A 25 8.89 6.93 13.72
C LEU A 25 9.39 7.72 14.93
N VAL A 26 10.54 7.35 15.51
CA VAL A 26 11.17 8.10 16.61
C VAL A 26 11.54 9.51 16.15
N VAL A 27 12.19 9.66 14.98
CA VAL A 27 12.58 10.98 14.44
C VAL A 27 11.36 11.86 14.17
N ILE A 28 10.33 11.32 13.51
CA ILE A 28 9.12 12.06 13.18
C ILE A 28 8.37 12.49 14.44
N SER A 29 8.30 11.63 15.45
CA SER A 29 7.41 11.81 16.60
C SER A 29 8.07 12.55 17.77
N SER A 30 9.39 12.43 17.93
CA SER A 30 10.13 13.02 19.06
C SER A 30 10.07 14.55 19.13
N SER A 31 9.82 15.23 18.02
CA SER A 31 9.74 16.70 18.01
C SER A 31 8.37 17.24 18.46
N ILE A 32 7.40 16.39 18.80
CA ILE A 32 6.04 16.78 19.22
C ILE A 32 5.81 16.30 20.65
N ASN A 33 5.60 17.20 21.61
CA ASN A 33 5.13 16.88 22.98
C ASN A 33 5.92 15.79 23.73
N GLY A 34 7.19 15.54 23.39
CA GLY A 34 8.04 14.57 24.08
C GLY A 34 7.53 13.12 24.00
N ILE A 35 7.38 12.46 25.16
CA ILE A 35 7.01 11.03 25.26
C ILE A 35 5.60 10.78 24.70
N ASP A 36 4.65 11.70 24.92
CA ASP A 36 3.27 11.54 24.46
C ASP A 36 3.21 11.55 22.93
N GLY A 37 4.00 12.40 22.26
CA GLY A 37 4.09 12.39 20.80
C GLY A 37 4.70 11.10 20.26
N LEU A 38 5.67 10.52 20.95
CA LEU A 38 6.24 9.22 20.59
C LEU A 38 5.19 8.10 20.69
N GLY A 39 4.46 8.04 21.80
CA GLY A 39 3.37 7.07 21.99
C GLY A 39 2.30 7.20 20.91
N ASN A 40 1.85 8.43 20.65
CA ASN A 40 0.90 8.74 19.58
C ASN A 40 1.42 8.34 18.19
N GLY A 41 2.71 8.56 17.91
CA GLY A 41 3.35 8.17 16.66
C GLY A 41 3.30 6.66 16.40
N PHE A 42 3.71 5.86 17.38
CA PHE A 42 3.64 4.39 17.29
C PHE A 42 2.19 3.89 17.21
N ALA A 43 1.28 4.45 18.00
CA ALA A 43 -0.14 4.10 17.95
C ALA A 43 -0.73 4.39 16.56
N THR A 44 -0.39 5.54 15.99
CA THR A 44 -0.81 5.93 14.62
C THR A 44 -0.29 4.94 13.59
N PHE A 45 1.00 4.60 13.63
CA PHE A 45 1.57 3.61 12.71
C PHE A 45 0.86 2.26 12.84
N GLY A 46 0.61 1.79 14.06
CA GLY A 46 -0.12 0.54 14.29
C GLY A 46 -1.53 0.54 13.71
N VAL A 47 -2.29 1.64 13.90
CA VAL A 47 -3.62 1.83 13.31
C VAL A 47 -3.54 1.78 11.79
N LEU A 48 -2.63 2.53 11.17
CA LEU A 48 -2.48 2.59 9.72
C LEU A 48 -2.03 1.26 9.12
N PHE A 49 -1.11 0.55 9.79
CA PHE A 49 -0.59 -0.74 9.36
C PHE A 49 -1.67 -1.82 9.28
N VAL A 50 -2.59 -1.84 10.25
CA VAL A 50 -3.74 -2.75 10.22
C VAL A 50 -4.83 -2.23 9.27
N ALA A 51 -5.10 -0.93 9.27
CA ALA A 51 -6.12 -0.33 8.43
C ALA A 51 -5.80 -0.47 6.95
N SER A 52 -4.54 -0.35 6.52
CA SER A 52 -4.16 -0.53 5.11
C SER A 52 -4.55 -1.92 4.61
N HIS A 53 -4.34 -2.95 5.45
CA HIS A 53 -4.75 -4.31 5.15
C HIS A 53 -6.28 -4.44 5.05
N LEU A 54 -6.99 -4.00 6.09
CA LEU A 54 -8.45 -4.15 6.16
C LEU A 54 -9.19 -3.35 5.09
N LEU A 55 -8.73 -2.12 4.81
CA LEU A 55 -9.31 -1.28 3.76
C LEU A 55 -9.03 -1.86 2.38
N HIS A 56 -7.85 -2.43 2.16
CA HIS A 56 -7.53 -3.10 0.91
C HIS A 56 -8.39 -4.37 0.72
N TYR A 57 -8.52 -5.19 1.76
CA TYR A 57 -9.43 -6.34 1.76
C TYR A 57 -10.88 -5.92 1.48
N TRP A 58 -11.35 -4.87 2.15
CA TRP A 58 -12.68 -4.31 1.94
C TRP A 58 -12.90 -3.82 0.50
N ALA A 59 -11.87 -3.23 -0.12
CA ALA A 59 -11.92 -2.75 -1.50
C ALA A 59 -12.12 -3.89 -2.53
N HIS A 60 -11.94 -5.16 -2.16
CA HIS A 60 -12.23 -6.30 -3.05
C HIS A 60 -13.65 -6.86 -2.91
N PHE A 61 -14.47 -6.38 -1.97
CA PHE A 61 -15.87 -6.82 -1.84
C PHE A 61 -16.81 -6.15 -2.82
N LYS A 62 -17.80 -6.90 -3.31
CA LYS A 62 -18.89 -6.36 -4.14
C LYS A 62 -19.67 -5.21 -3.51
N ASN A 63 -19.82 -5.26 -2.18
CA ASN A 63 -20.54 -4.23 -1.41
C ASN A 63 -19.77 -2.90 -1.33
N ALA A 64 -18.50 -2.87 -1.69
CA ALA A 64 -17.73 -1.63 -1.83
C ALA A 64 -17.94 -0.95 -3.21
N TYR A 65 -18.82 -1.49 -4.06
CA TYR A 65 -19.21 -0.85 -5.31
C TYR A 65 -20.09 0.38 -5.06
N PRO A 66 -19.89 1.48 -5.80
CA PRO A 66 -18.96 1.62 -6.94
C PRO A 66 -17.55 2.09 -6.56
N GLN A 67 -17.25 2.35 -5.29
CA GLN A 67 -15.98 2.92 -4.84
C GLN A 67 -14.79 2.00 -5.16
N ASN A 68 -14.99 0.69 -5.15
CA ASN A 68 -13.97 -0.29 -5.49
C ASN A 68 -13.59 -0.34 -6.98
N ILE A 69 -14.38 0.24 -7.89
CA ILE A 69 -14.16 0.06 -9.34
C ILE A 69 -12.80 0.60 -9.79
N VAL A 70 -12.35 1.69 -9.16
CA VAL A 70 -11.04 2.31 -9.45
C VAL A 70 -9.90 1.38 -9.05
N HIS A 71 -10.03 0.74 -7.88
CA HIS A 71 -9.08 -0.25 -7.38
C HIS A 71 -9.10 -1.51 -8.25
N LEU A 72 -10.28 -2.01 -8.62
CA LEU A 72 -10.42 -3.15 -9.54
C LEU A 72 -9.83 -2.87 -10.92
N TYR A 73 -9.96 -1.62 -11.42
CA TYR A 73 -9.32 -1.22 -12.67
C TYR A 73 -7.82 -1.34 -12.60
N HIS A 74 -7.23 -0.98 -11.46
CA HIS A 74 -5.81 -1.16 -11.23
C HIS A 74 -5.38 -2.63 -11.24
N HIS A 75 -6.21 -3.53 -10.71
CA HIS A 75 -5.96 -4.98 -10.78
C HIS A 75 -5.93 -5.54 -12.19
N GLU A 76 -6.76 -5.00 -13.08
CA GLU A 76 -6.97 -5.52 -14.43
C GLU A 76 -6.13 -4.85 -15.51
N HIS A 77 -5.56 -3.68 -15.22
CA HIS A 77 -4.86 -2.87 -16.19
C HIS A 77 -3.52 -2.40 -15.66
N ASN A 78 -2.46 -2.65 -16.43
CA ASN A 78 -1.12 -2.12 -16.16
C ASN A 78 -0.80 -0.97 -17.13
N ASN A 79 -1.46 0.18 -16.94
CA ASN A 79 -1.24 1.38 -17.75
C ASN A 79 -1.14 2.64 -16.88
N PHE A 80 -0.65 3.74 -17.45
CA PHE A 80 -0.46 5.00 -16.72
C PHE A 80 -1.74 5.48 -16.01
N PHE A 81 -2.90 5.33 -16.65
CA PHE A 81 -4.17 5.75 -16.06
C PHE A 81 -4.51 4.95 -14.81
N SER A 82 -4.34 3.62 -14.85
CA SER A 82 -4.51 2.71 -13.70
C SER A 82 -3.62 3.10 -12.52
N HIS A 83 -2.33 3.33 -12.74
CA HIS A 83 -1.42 3.75 -11.66
C HIS A 83 -1.73 5.15 -11.14
N PHE A 84 -2.07 6.08 -12.03
CA PHE A 84 -2.46 7.43 -11.63
C PHE A 84 -3.69 7.43 -10.73
N ILE A 85 -4.76 6.73 -11.11
CA ILE A 85 -5.99 6.69 -10.30
C ILE A 85 -5.77 5.92 -8.99
N GLN A 86 -4.90 4.91 -8.97
CA GLN A 86 -4.50 4.19 -7.76
C GLN A 86 -3.79 5.13 -6.75
N ILE A 87 -2.88 5.98 -7.23
CA ILE A 87 -2.24 7.01 -6.39
C ILE A 87 -3.29 7.98 -5.82
N VAL A 88 -4.32 8.34 -6.61
CA VAL A 88 -5.41 9.21 -6.14
C VAL A 88 -6.23 8.52 -5.03
N VAL A 89 -6.52 7.22 -5.15
CA VAL A 89 -7.20 6.42 -4.10
C VAL A 89 -6.41 6.45 -2.80
N GLU A 90 -5.11 6.20 -2.86
CA GLU A 90 -4.22 6.21 -1.70
C GLU A 90 -4.11 7.60 -1.06
N PHE A 91 -4.08 8.65 -1.89
CA PHE A 91 -4.11 10.03 -1.42
C PHE A 91 -5.44 10.38 -0.72
N VAL A 92 -6.58 9.90 -1.23
CA VAL A 92 -7.87 10.08 -0.54
C VAL A 92 -7.91 9.34 0.79
N ALA A 93 -7.30 8.15 0.87
CA ALA A 93 -7.18 7.42 2.14
C ALA A 93 -6.32 8.20 3.16
N LEU A 94 -5.16 8.75 2.75
CA LEU A 94 -4.35 9.67 3.56
C LEU A 94 -5.20 10.80 4.12
N MET A 95 -5.91 11.51 3.24
CA MET A 95 -6.72 12.65 3.64
C MET A 95 -7.90 12.28 4.53
N SER A 96 -8.44 11.08 4.40
CA SER A 96 -9.49 10.57 5.28
C SER A 96 -9.00 10.40 6.72
N PHE A 97 -7.78 9.87 6.94
CA PHE A 97 -7.18 9.82 8.27
C PHE A 97 -6.87 11.19 8.84
N MET A 98 -6.43 12.13 8.00
CA MET A 98 -6.25 13.53 8.40
C MET A 98 -7.58 14.16 8.82
N TRP A 99 -8.64 13.95 8.05
CA TRP A 99 -9.98 14.43 8.39
C TRP A 99 -10.47 13.84 9.72
N MET A 100 -10.29 12.53 9.94
CA MET A 100 -10.65 11.88 11.21
C MET A 100 -9.92 12.48 12.40
N LYS A 101 -8.60 12.70 12.30
CA LYS A 101 -7.79 13.35 13.37
C LYS A 101 -8.39 14.69 13.81
N TYR A 102 -8.78 15.54 12.86
CA TYR A 102 -9.23 16.90 13.14
C TYR A 102 -10.73 17.02 13.47
N ASN A 103 -11.56 16.04 13.09
CA ASN A 103 -13.01 16.12 13.24
C ASN A 103 -13.61 15.09 14.20
N ILE A 104 -12.85 14.05 14.59
CA ILE A 104 -13.28 13.02 15.54
C ILE A 104 -12.40 13.11 16.78
N ALA A 105 -12.97 13.57 17.90
CA ALA A 105 -12.22 13.80 19.14
C ALA A 105 -11.44 12.56 19.62
N ALA A 106 -12.02 11.36 19.48
CA ALA A 106 -11.37 10.10 19.82
C ALA A 106 -10.15 9.75 18.95
N MET A 107 -10.00 10.40 17.78
CA MET A 107 -8.88 10.22 16.85
C MET A 107 -7.84 11.33 16.94
N SER A 108 -7.97 12.25 17.90
CA SER A 108 -7.01 13.37 18.10
C SER A 108 -5.59 12.91 18.42
N PHE A 109 -5.42 11.67 18.90
CA PHE A 109 -4.12 11.05 19.15
C PHE A 109 -3.35 10.71 17.86
N LEU A 110 -4.01 10.65 16.69
CA LEU A 110 -3.34 10.34 15.44
C LEU A 110 -2.27 11.39 15.13
N ASN A 111 -1.06 10.97 14.78
CA ASN A 111 0.06 11.84 14.43
C ASN A 111 0.06 12.10 12.92
N GLU A 112 -0.19 13.35 12.52
CA GLU A 112 -0.34 13.75 11.12
C GLU A 112 0.91 13.50 10.27
N TRP A 113 2.10 13.60 10.87
CA TRP A 113 3.36 13.37 10.16
C TRP A 113 3.64 11.89 9.96
N VAL A 114 3.20 11.05 10.89
CA VAL A 114 3.22 9.60 10.71
C VAL A 114 2.21 9.18 9.64
N ILE A 115 1.03 9.81 9.57
CA ILE A 115 0.07 9.60 8.47
C ILE A 115 0.73 9.91 7.12
N ILE A 116 1.30 11.11 6.97
CA ILE A 116 1.98 11.52 5.73
C ILE A 116 3.11 10.56 5.36
N PHE A 117 3.99 10.25 6.31
CA PHE A 117 5.10 9.32 6.09
C PHE A 117 4.62 7.95 5.64
N PHE A 118 3.62 7.37 6.33
CA PHE A 118 3.08 6.05 6.03
C PHE A 118 2.52 5.97 4.62
N TYR A 119 1.74 6.97 4.19
CA TYR A 119 1.15 6.96 2.86
C TYR A 119 2.16 7.25 1.75
N LEU A 120 3.13 8.15 1.95
CA LEU A 120 4.24 8.30 1.00
C LEU A 120 5.00 6.99 0.83
N PHE A 121 5.29 6.33 1.96
CA PHE A 121 5.96 5.03 1.97
C PHE A 121 5.13 3.96 1.25
N TYR A 122 3.86 3.78 1.63
CA TYR A 122 2.95 2.81 1.03
C TYR A 122 2.80 3.03 -0.49
N THR A 123 2.50 4.26 -0.90
CA THR A 123 2.28 4.62 -2.31
C THR A 123 3.51 4.38 -3.15
N THR A 124 4.70 4.70 -2.63
CA THR A 124 5.95 4.45 -3.38
C THR A 124 6.27 2.97 -3.48
N ILE A 125 6.07 2.17 -2.42
CA ILE A 125 6.21 0.71 -2.52
C ILE A 125 5.25 0.13 -3.55
N HIS A 126 3.99 0.50 -3.47
CA HIS A 126 2.96 -0.05 -4.35
C HIS A 126 3.21 0.34 -5.82
N ASN A 127 3.38 1.63 -6.11
CA ASN A 127 3.41 2.10 -7.50
C ASN A 127 4.82 2.11 -8.12
N ILE A 128 5.88 2.18 -7.33
CA ILE A 128 7.27 2.20 -7.86
C ILE A 128 7.86 0.80 -7.75
N ASN A 129 7.94 0.26 -6.54
CA ASN A 129 8.66 -0.99 -6.31
C ASN A 129 7.89 -2.18 -6.91
N TYR A 130 6.58 -2.28 -6.66
CA TYR A 130 5.78 -3.38 -7.20
C TYR A 130 5.35 -3.14 -8.64
N SER A 131 4.71 -2.01 -8.95
CA SER A 131 4.12 -1.79 -10.28
C SER A 131 5.11 -1.47 -11.40
N ILE A 132 6.21 -0.75 -11.11
CA ILE A 132 7.18 -0.35 -12.15
C ILE A 132 8.38 -1.30 -12.18
N PHE A 133 8.95 -1.60 -11.01
CA PHE A 133 10.18 -2.39 -10.93
C PHE A 133 9.96 -3.88 -10.67
N HIS A 134 8.76 -4.32 -10.32
CA HIS A 134 8.44 -5.74 -10.09
C HIS A 134 9.46 -6.42 -9.16
N VAL A 135 9.90 -5.71 -8.11
CA VAL A 135 11.03 -6.13 -7.27
C VAL A 135 10.85 -7.49 -6.59
N ASN A 136 9.61 -7.95 -6.47
CA ASN A 136 9.25 -9.30 -6.09
C ASN A 136 7.87 -9.68 -6.64
N ARG A 137 7.50 -10.96 -6.49
CA ARG A 137 6.25 -11.51 -7.01
C ARG A 137 5.07 -11.39 -6.04
N VAL A 138 5.23 -10.85 -4.83
CA VAL A 138 4.18 -10.87 -3.79
C VAL A 138 2.93 -10.12 -4.28
N HIS A 139 3.14 -8.93 -4.82
CA HIS A 139 2.08 -8.09 -5.37
C HIS A 139 1.51 -8.64 -6.69
N GLU A 140 2.35 -9.20 -7.57
CA GLU A 140 1.86 -9.84 -8.80
C GLU A 140 0.93 -11.02 -8.50
N MET A 141 1.24 -11.81 -7.47
CA MET A 141 0.39 -12.90 -7.02
C MET A 141 -0.92 -12.38 -6.41
N HIS A 142 -0.93 -11.19 -5.80
CA HIS A 142 -2.15 -10.52 -5.36
C HIS A 142 -3.05 -10.11 -6.55
N HIS A 143 -2.49 -9.63 -7.65
CA HIS A 143 -3.27 -9.34 -8.88
C HIS A 143 -3.91 -10.61 -9.46
N LYS A 144 -3.29 -11.78 -9.26
CA LYS A 144 -3.83 -13.09 -9.67
C LYS A 144 -4.90 -13.60 -8.72
N LEU A 145 -4.65 -13.55 -7.41
CA LEU A 145 -5.58 -13.93 -6.35
C LEU A 145 -5.83 -12.76 -5.40
N ARG A 146 -6.87 -11.98 -5.70
CA ARG A 146 -7.19 -10.68 -5.08
C ARG A 146 -7.42 -10.70 -3.57
N ILE A 147 -7.69 -11.87 -2.99
CA ILE A 147 -7.88 -12.03 -1.54
C ILE A 147 -6.60 -12.42 -0.80
N LYS A 148 -5.49 -12.57 -1.53
CA LYS A 148 -4.20 -12.97 -0.97
C LYS A 148 -3.15 -11.87 -1.13
N ASN A 149 -2.16 -11.82 -0.24
CA ASN A 149 -1.01 -10.91 -0.27
C ASN A 149 -1.42 -9.42 -0.38
N MET A 150 -2.41 -8.99 0.40
CA MET A 150 -2.89 -7.59 0.37
C MET A 150 -1.92 -6.62 1.05
N GLY A 151 -1.00 -7.15 1.85
CA GLY A 151 -0.04 -6.40 2.60
C GLY A 151 -0.66 -5.71 3.83
N PRO A 152 0.18 -5.27 4.78
CA PRO A 152 1.59 -5.66 4.93
C PRO A 152 1.74 -7.16 5.23
N ASP A 153 2.89 -7.76 4.89
CA ASP A 153 3.16 -9.22 5.00
C ASP A 153 2.76 -9.85 6.35
N ILE A 154 3.01 -9.16 7.47
CA ILE A 154 2.63 -9.62 8.80
C ILE A 154 1.11 -9.67 8.97
N CYS A 155 0.37 -8.68 8.46
CA CYS A 155 -1.09 -8.70 8.46
C CYS A 155 -1.61 -9.88 7.64
N ASP A 156 -0.99 -10.16 6.49
CA ASP A 156 -1.39 -11.31 5.67
C ASP A 156 -1.25 -12.64 6.40
N ILE A 157 -0.19 -12.81 7.20
CA ILE A 157 0.00 -14.01 8.04
C ILE A 157 -1.01 -14.05 9.18
N LEU A 158 -1.26 -12.91 9.85
CA LEU A 158 -2.20 -12.82 10.97
C LEU A 158 -3.63 -13.17 10.53
N PHE A 159 -4.08 -12.60 9.41
CA PHE A 159 -5.43 -12.74 8.89
C PHE A 159 -5.62 -13.91 7.92
N ASN A 160 -4.61 -14.78 7.73
CA ASN A 160 -4.66 -15.94 6.82
C ASN A 160 -4.86 -15.59 5.33
N THR A 161 -4.44 -14.40 4.94
CA THR A 161 -4.51 -13.92 3.56
C THR A 161 -3.15 -13.98 2.88
N LYS A 162 -2.12 -14.57 3.49
CA LYS A 162 -0.87 -14.86 2.76
C LYS A 162 -1.10 -15.96 1.72
N TYR A 163 -0.52 -15.82 0.54
CA TYR A 163 -0.62 -16.80 -0.54
C TYR A 163 0.05 -18.13 -0.15
N ASP A 164 1.36 -18.09 0.17
CA ASP A 164 2.12 -19.23 0.68
C ASP A 164 2.93 -18.79 1.91
N VAL A 165 2.48 -19.17 3.09
CA VAL A 165 3.11 -18.78 4.36
C VAL A 165 4.53 -19.36 4.51
N GLU A 166 4.83 -20.50 3.88
CA GLU A 166 6.09 -21.22 4.10
C GLU A 166 7.20 -20.69 3.20
N ASN A 167 6.88 -20.44 1.92
CA ASN A 167 7.88 -20.09 0.90
C ASN A 167 7.78 -18.65 0.37
N SER A 168 6.71 -17.89 0.65
CA SER A 168 6.50 -16.55 0.08
C SER A 168 6.58 -15.38 1.06
N ILE A 169 7.19 -15.56 2.24
CA ILE A 169 7.50 -14.45 3.15
C ILE A 169 8.34 -13.41 2.40
N GLU A 170 7.87 -12.17 2.42
CA GLU A 170 8.47 -11.11 1.64
C GLU A 170 9.81 -10.66 2.25
N ASN A 171 10.83 -10.52 1.41
CA ASN A 171 12.04 -9.78 1.76
C ASN A 171 11.83 -8.29 1.47
N THR A 172 11.85 -7.48 2.51
CA THR A 172 11.55 -6.04 2.50
C THR A 172 12.81 -5.15 2.47
N ASP A 173 13.99 -5.68 2.12
CA ASP A 173 15.20 -4.87 2.00
C ASP A 173 15.03 -3.75 0.95
N HIS A 174 14.24 -4.00 -0.09
CA HIS A 174 13.87 -3.01 -1.11
C HIS A 174 13.02 -1.85 -0.57
N TYR A 175 12.50 -1.94 0.67
CA TYR A 175 11.80 -0.83 1.32
C TYR A 175 12.75 0.25 1.85
N ILE A 176 14.02 -0.09 2.10
CA ILE A 176 15.00 0.79 2.75
C ILE A 176 15.16 2.14 2.02
N PRO A 177 15.35 2.19 0.68
CA PRO A 177 15.44 3.47 -0.03
C PRO A 177 14.17 4.30 0.12
N ASN A 178 12.99 3.69 0.01
CA ASN A 178 11.70 4.36 0.16
C ASN A 178 11.55 4.95 1.56
N ILE A 179 11.90 4.22 2.61
CA ILE A 179 11.85 4.70 4.00
C ILE A 179 12.72 5.96 4.17
N VAL A 180 13.96 5.94 3.66
CA VAL A 180 14.88 7.10 3.77
C VAL A 180 14.33 8.31 3.04
N VAL A 181 13.91 8.15 1.78
CA VAL A 181 13.39 9.25 0.96
C VAL A 181 12.11 9.81 1.57
N CYS A 182 11.16 8.95 1.97
CA CYS A 182 9.90 9.38 2.56
C CYS A 182 10.10 10.07 3.91
N LEU A 183 11.07 9.63 4.72
CA LEU A 183 11.44 10.32 5.96
C LEU A 183 11.96 11.73 5.67
N ILE A 184 12.89 11.90 4.73
CA ILE A 184 13.42 13.21 4.34
C ILE A 184 12.29 14.13 3.87
N LEU A 185 11.44 13.65 2.95
CA LEU A 185 10.31 14.42 2.43
C LEU A 185 9.33 14.82 3.55
N THR A 186 9.00 13.89 4.45
CA THR A 186 8.12 14.16 5.60
C THR A 186 8.72 15.24 6.49
N MET A 187 10.01 15.17 6.81
CA MET A 187 10.67 16.17 7.65
C MET A 187 10.78 17.53 6.97
N MET A 188 10.99 17.57 5.65
CA MET A 188 10.94 18.82 4.87
C MET A 188 9.56 19.45 4.90
N LEU A 189 8.50 18.67 4.67
CA LEU A 189 7.11 19.13 4.73
C LEU A 189 6.76 19.63 6.15
N LYS A 190 7.20 18.90 7.18
CA LYS A 190 7.03 19.28 8.58
C LYS A 190 7.69 20.62 8.89
N SER A 191 8.96 20.75 8.54
CA SER A 191 9.71 21.99 8.76
C SER A 191 9.12 23.17 7.99
N PHE A 192 8.60 22.93 6.78
CA PHE A 192 7.92 23.96 5.99
C PHE A 192 6.61 24.42 6.64
N TRP A 193 5.80 23.48 7.15
CA TRP A 193 4.52 23.74 7.80
C TRP A 193 4.64 24.43 9.16
N GLU A 194 5.67 24.11 9.94
CA GLU A 194 5.88 24.72 11.26
C GLU A 194 6.18 26.23 11.18
N ARG A 195 6.56 26.74 9.99
CA ARG A 195 6.67 28.18 9.73
C ARG A 195 5.28 28.82 9.73
N ARG A 196 5.05 29.73 10.67
CA ARG A 196 3.73 30.31 10.98
C ARG A 196 3.01 30.94 9.78
N GLU A 197 3.78 31.56 8.88
CA GLU A 197 3.28 32.19 7.64
C GLU A 197 2.71 31.22 6.60
N ASN A 198 3.05 29.92 6.71
CA ASN A 198 2.64 28.91 5.74
C ASN A 198 1.37 28.15 6.15
N LYS A 199 0.90 28.29 7.41
CA LYS A 199 -0.17 27.45 7.95
C LYS A 199 -1.50 27.64 7.23
N GLU A 200 -2.00 28.86 7.15
CA GLU A 200 -3.30 29.14 6.54
C GLU A 200 -3.34 28.82 5.03
N PRO A 201 -2.34 29.23 4.21
CA PRO A 201 -2.29 28.84 2.80
C PRO A 201 -2.24 27.33 2.60
N TYR A 202 -1.49 26.60 3.43
CA TYR A 202 -1.40 25.15 3.32
C TYR A 202 -2.70 24.47 3.77
N GLU A 203 -3.34 24.90 4.86
CA GLU A 203 -4.64 24.36 5.26
C GLU A 203 -5.67 24.50 4.15
N ALA A 204 -5.72 25.67 3.51
CA ALA A 204 -6.56 25.89 2.35
C ALA A 204 -6.17 24.97 1.19
N GLY A 205 -4.87 24.90 0.86
CA GLY A 205 -4.34 24.02 -0.18
C GLY A 205 -4.72 22.56 0.02
N MET A 206 -4.54 22.02 1.22
CA MET A 206 -4.90 20.63 1.54
C MET A 206 -6.40 20.37 1.46
N LYS A 207 -7.24 21.34 1.87
CA LYS A 207 -8.70 21.24 1.71
C LYS A 207 -9.09 21.16 0.23
N TYR A 208 -8.51 22.00 -0.62
CA TYR A 208 -8.77 21.95 -2.07
C TYR A 208 -8.21 20.70 -2.72
N LEU A 209 -7.02 20.25 -2.34
CA LEU A 209 -6.43 19.00 -2.82
C LEU A 209 -7.31 17.81 -2.45
N PHE A 210 -7.85 17.77 -1.22
CA PHE A 210 -8.77 16.71 -0.81
C PHE A 210 -10.10 16.75 -1.57
N GLY A 211 -10.74 17.93 -1.63
CA GLY A 211 -12.00 18.06 -2.37
C GLY A 211 -11.83 17.73 -3.86
N GLY A 212 -10.71 18.16 -4.45
CA GLY A 212 -10.35 17.86 -5.83
C GLY A 212 -10.07 16.38 -6.07
N SER A 213 -9.33 15.70 -5.18
CA SER A 213 -9.05 14.26 -5.32
C SER A 213 -10.30 13.40 -5.16
N VAL A 214 -11.17 13.73 -4.20
CA VAL A 214 -12.49 13.07 -4.05
C VAL A 214 -13.36 13.31 -5.29
N GLY A 215 -13.42 14.55 -5.78
CA GLY A 215 -14.14 14.87 -7.01
C GLY A 215 -13.62 14.09 -8.22
N LEU A 216 -12.29 13.98 -8.36
CA LEU A 216 -11.65 13.20 -9.40
C LEU A 216 -12.00 11.70 -9.30
N LEU A 217 -11.97 11.11 -8.10
CA LEU A 217 -12.39 9.71 -7.91
C LEU A 217 -13.85 9.49 -8.30
N ILE A 218 -14.76 10.41 -7.92
CA ILE A 218 -16.17 10.31 -8.29
C ILE A 218 -16.34 10.34 -9.81
N VAL A 219 -15.70 11.31 -10.49
CA VAL A 219 -15.77 11.42 -11.96
C VAL A 219 -15.17 10.19 -12.63
N THR A 220 -14.01 9.72 -12.19
CA THR A 220 -13.37 8.50 -12.73
C THR A 220 -14.26 7.27 -12.50
N THR A 221 -14.89 7.15 -11.33
CA THR A 221 -15.83 6.06 -11.03
C THR A 221 -17.00 6.08 -12.02
N PHE A 222 -17.64 7.23 -12.23
CA PHE A 222 -18.71 7.36 -13.22
C PHE A 222 -18.25 7.04 -14.64
N TYR A 223 -17.06 7.50 -15.02
CA TYR A 223 -16.47 7.18 -16.32
C TYR A 223 -16.28 5.67 -16.51
N LEU A 224 -15.67 4.98 -15.54
CA LEU A 224 -15.42 3.53 -15.62
C LEU A 224 -16.72 2.71 -15.64
N VAL A 225 -17.73 3.14 -14.86
CA VAL A 225 -19.07 2.52 -14.87
C VAL A 225 -19.76 2.73 -16.22
N HIS A 226 -19.74 3.95 -16.75
CA HIS A 226 -20.40 4.29 -18.01
C HIS A 226 -19.80 3.55 -19.21
N GLU A 227 -18.47 3.46 -19.27
CA GLU A 227 -17.75 2.73 -20.32
C GLU A 227 -17.94 1.21 -20.22
N GLY A 228 -18.52 0.71 -19.13
CA GLY A 228 -18.71 -0.73 -18.91
C GLY A 228 -17.40 -1.50 -18.80
N LYS A 229 -16.29 -0.82 -18.44
CA LYS A 229 -14.95 -1.43 -18.39
C LYS A 229 -14.82 -2.48 -17.29
N ILE A 230 -15.65 -2.39 -16.25
CA ILE A 230 -15.66 -3.31 -15.12
C ILE A 230 -17.09 -3.55 -14.69
N LYS A 231 -17.52 -4.82 -14.68
CA LYS A 231 -18.84 -5.22 -14.17
C LYS A 231 -18.69 -5.92 -12.84
N ASN A 232 -19.34 -5.38 -11.80
CA ASN A 232 -19.28 -5.93 -10.44
C ASN A 232 -19.75 -7.39 -10.34
N GLU A 233 -20.62 -7.82 -11.26
CA GLU A 233 -21.15 -9.18 -11.33
C GLU A 233 -20.08 -10.22 -11.72
N GLU A 234 -19.04 -9.81 -12.45
CA GLU A 234 -18.00 -10.69 -12.98
C GLU A 234 -16.89 -10.99 -11.96
N HIS A 235 -16.91 -10.35 -10.78
CA HIS A 235 -15.91 -10.59 -9.74
C HIS A 235 -16.47 -11.56 -8.70
N PRO A 236 -15.89 -12.75 -8.49
CA PRO A 236 -16.31 -13.63 -7.41
C PRO A 236 -16.11 -12.94 -6.06
N GLU A 237 -17.02 -13.15 -5.11
CA GLU A 237 -16.80 -12.66 -3.75
C GLU A 237 -15.58 -13.35 -3.12
N PRO A 238 -14.89 -12.70 -2.16
CA PRO A 238 -13.74 -13.28 -1.49
C PRO A 238 -13.95 -14.70 -0.96
N ASP A 239 -15.17 -15.03 -0.54
CA ASP A 239 -15.52 -16.34 0.02
C ASP A 239 -15.93 -17.38 -1.03
N ALA A 240 -16.08 -16.97 -2.30
CA ALA A 240 -16.51 -17.82 -3.40
C ALA A 240 -15.34 -18.43 -4.21
N ALA A 241 -14.09 -18.07 -3.88
CA ALA A 241 -12.92 -18.70 -4.48
C ALA A 241 -12.76 -20.10 -3.89
N ASP A 242 -13.25 -21.12 -4.61
CA ASP A 242 -12.94 -22.53 -4.36
C ASP A 242 -11.43 -22.67 -4.07
N GLU A 243 -11.08 -23.42 -3.02
CA GLU A 243 -9.70 -23.80 -2.63
C GLU A 243 -8.98 -24.67 -3.68
N LYS A 244 -9.32 -24.55 -4.96
CA LYS A 244 -8.55 -25.17 -6.02
C LYS A 244 -7.22 -24.44 -6.10
N GLU A 245 -6.19 -25.09 -5.54
CA GLU A 245 -4.81 -24.73 -5.77
C GLU A 245 -4.64 -24.42 -7.25
N PRO A 246 -4.12 -23.22 -7.61
CA PRO A 246 -3.86 -22.93 -9.00
C PRO A 246 -2.90 -24.01 -9.51
N GLU A 247 -3.31 -24.74 -10.55
CA GLU A 247 -2.43 -25.67 -11.26
C GLU A 247 -1.09 -24.96 -11.48
N GLU A 248 -0.02 -25.57 -10.96
CA GLU A 248 1.33 -25.04 -11.12
C GLU A 248 1.52 -24.68 -12.58
N ALA A 249 1.74 -23.39 -12.86
CA ALA A 249 2.04 -22.94 -14.20
C ALA A 249 3.23 -23.78 -14.70
N PRO A 250 3.14 -24.41 -15.89
CA PRO A 250 4.21 -25.25 -16.38
C PRO A 250 5.49 -24.45 -16.36
N VAL A 251 6.50 -24.98 -15.67
CA VAL A 251 7.86 -24.43 -15.69
C VAL A 251 8.27 -24.46 -17.16
N GLU A 252 8.35 -23.31 -17.80
CA GLU A 252 8.93 -23.20 -19.14
C GLU A 252 10.35 -23.76 -19.03
N GLU A 253 10.57 -24.94 -19.60
CA GLU A 253 11.91 -25.48 -19.77
C GLU A 253 12.71 -24.45 -20.57
N PRO A 254 13.94 -24.11 -20.14
CA PRO A 254 14.76 -23.17 -20.88
C PRO A 254 14.93 -23.69 -22.30
N GLU A 255 14.53 -22.88 -23.29
CA GLU A 255 14.76 -23.18 -24.71
C GLU A 255 16.25 -23.53 -24.89
N GLU A 256 16.52 -24.77 -25.33
CA GLU A 256 17.86 -25.16 -25.73
C GLU A 256 18.33 -24.19 -26.82
N GLU A 257 19.29 -23.32 -26.48
CA GLU A 257 19.98 -22.49 -27.46
C GLU A 257 20.56 -23.41 -28.54
N SER A 258 19.96 -23.37 -29.73
CA SER A 258 20.47 -24.08 -30.89
C SER A 258 21.83 -23.50 -31.24
N VAL A 259 22.89 -24.21 -30.88
CA VAL A 259 24.27 -23.86 -31.24
C VAL A 259 24.38 -23.91 -32.77
N LEU A 260 24.40 -22.73 -33.40
CA LEU A 260 24.68 -22.61 -34.83
C LEU A 260 26.12 -23.08 -35.10
N PRO A 261 26.35 -23.94 -36.11
CA PRO A 261 27.68 -24.40 -36.45
C PRO A 261 28.51 -23.23 -36.99
N SER A 262 29.69 -23.03 -36.39
CA SER A 262 30.68 -22.07 -36.83
C SER A 262 31.26 -22.50 -38.18
N GLU A 263 30.91 -21.81 -39.26
CA GLU A 263 31.66 -21.89 -40.50
C GLU A 263 32.93 -21.05 -40.36
N ILE A 264 34.08 -21.73 -40.40
CA ILE A 264 35.42 -21.12 -40.45
C ILE A 264 35.84 -21.06 -41.93
N PRO A 265 36.36 -19.92 -42.44
CA PRO A 265 37.06 -19.86 -43.72
C PRO A 265 38.50 -20.38 -43.65
#